data_AF-A0A7C5B2P6-F1
#
_entry.id   AF-A0A7C5B2P6-F1
#
_cell.length_a   1.000
_cell.length_b   1.000
_cell.length_c   1.000
_cell.angle_alpha   90.00
_cell.angle_beta   90.00
_cell.angle_gamma   90.00
#
_symmetry.space_group_name_H-M   'P 1'
#
loop_
_entity.id
_entity.type
_entity.pdbx_description
1 polymer ?
#
loop_
_entity_poly.entity_id
_entity_poly.type
_entity_poly.pdbx_seq_one_letter_code
_entity_poly.pdbx_strand_id
1 'polypeptide(L)'
;MRRRYELIDMAVVVGLCATIAAAGLLFMAANGMISISPTENPANEDKQVIMRLDDGRWLQPILGQAIVDEDLLDRRHAAVVSNAKVRLAGVRGEYIRWQNAPFRYLDSIRLSAMWAEPDHATRVQAVMGHAIVQFTQRGVQNDMLSSEGDILDFNARMIDQTDARRQRMDAEFLVHWQANLGRAIVGATQASTEVSALAQERLGSAIIQLATVQSAYDVAHAAIQEHLGAATAVATRLKL
;
A
#
# COMPACT_ATOMS: atom_id res chain seq x y z
N MET A 1 -19.89 32.14 14.71
CA MET A 1 -19.23 31.66 13.47
C MET A 1 -19.89 30.36 13.03
N ARG A 2 -20.68 30.39 11.95
CA ARG A 2 -21.47 29.25 11.45
C ARG A 2 -20.65 28.54 10.37
N ARG A 3 -20.05 27.38 10.66
CA ARG A 3 -19.40 26.54 9.64
C ARG A 3 -20.52 25.96 8.75
N ARG A 4 -20.49 26.31 7.47
CA ARG A 4 -21.31 25.68 6.44
C ARG A 4 -20.62 24.36 6.07
N TYR A 5 -21.27 23.24 6.34
CA TYR A 5 -20.81 21.94 5.87
C TYR A 5 -20.87 21.94 4.33
N GLU A 6 -19.72 21.76 3.69
CA GLU A 6 -19.65 21.61 2.23
C GLU A 6 -20.13 20.21 1.82
N LEU A 7 -20.65 20.11 0.59
CA LEU A 7 -21.21 18.88 0.02
C LEU A 7 -20.26 17.68 0.09
N ILE A 8 -18.95 17.95 0.11
CA ILE A 8 -17.87 16.97 0.22
C ILE A 8 -17.86 16.30 1.60
N ASP A 9 -18.13 17.04 2.68
CA ASP A 9 -18.16 16.49 4.04
C ASP A 9 -19.35 15.54 4.22
N MET A 10 -20.50 15.88 3.61
CA MET A 10 -21.66 14.99 3.55
C MET A 10 -21.37 13.72 2.73
N ALA A 11 -20.64 13.83 1.61
CA ALA A 11 -20.28 12.67 0.79
C ALA A 11 -19.34 11.69 1.52
N VAL A 12 -18.39 12.21 2.32
CA VAL A 12 -17.48 11.38 3.13
C VAL A 12 -18.25 10.66 4.24
N VAL A 13 -19.17 11.35 4.92
CA VAL A 13 -19.99 10.74 5.98
C VAL A 13 -20.94 9.67 5.41
N VAL A 14 -21.57 9.95 4.27
CA VAL A 14 -22.44 8.97 3.58
C VAL A 14 -21.62 7.77 3.10
N GLY A 15 -20.42 7.99 2.56
CA GLY A 15 -19.52 6.92 2.14
C GLY A 15 -19.03 6.03 3.31
N LEU A 16 -18.80 6.64 4.47
CA LEU A 16 -18.39 5.91 5.68
C LEU A 16 -19.57 5.11 6.28
N CYS A 17 -20.78 5.66 6.27
CA CYS A 17 -21.98 4.91 6.66
C CYS A 17 -22.30 3.76 5.69
N ALA A 18 -22.10 3.97 4.38
CA ALA A 18 -22.34 2.94 3.38
C ALA A 18 -21.35 1.76 3.48
N THR A 19 -20.07 2.03 3.78
CA THR A 19 -19.07 0.96 3.98
C THR A 19 -19.34 0.14 5.24
N ILE A 20 -19.80 0.77 6.33
CA ILE A 20 -20.20 0.07 7.56
C ILE A 20 -21.45 -0.79 7.31
N ALA A 21 -22.45 -0.27 6.60
CA ALA A 21 -23.67 -1.02 6.27
C ALA A 21 -23.38 -2.20 5.32
N ALA A 22 -22.53 -2.01 4.31
CA ALA A 22 -22.12 -3.07 3.40
C ALA A 22 -21.32 -4.17 4.12
N ALA A 23 -20.45 -3.81 5.08
CA ALA A 23 -19.74 -4.77 5.91
C ALA A 23 -20.69 -5.58 6.81
N GLY A 24 -21.72 -4.93 7.38
CA GLY A 24 -22.76 -5.60 8.16
C GLY A 24 -23.61 -6.58 7.34
N LEU A 25 -23.97 -6.21 6.11
CA LEU A 25 -24.70 -7.10 5.19
C LEU A 25 -23.85 -8.28 4.71
N LEU A 26 -22.55 -8.06 4.45
CA LEU A 26 -21.61 -9.14 4.11
C LEU A 26 -21.42 -10.12 5.29
N PHE A 27 -21.41 -9.63 6.52
CA PHE A 27 -21.32 -10.47 7.71
C PHE A 27 -22.58 -11.32 7.93
N MET A 28 -23.77 -10.75 7.71
CA MET A 28 -25.01 -11.53 7.73
C MET A 28 -25.11 -12.54 6.59
N ALA A 29 -24.64 -12.18 5.38
CA ALA A 29 -24.58 -13.11 4.26
C ALA A 29 -23.57 -14.25 4.48
N ALA A 30 -22.44 -13.99 5.13
CA ALA A 30 -21.42 -14.99 5.44
C ALA A 30 -21.84 -15.96 6.58
N ASN A 31 -22.65 -15.49 7.53
CA ASN A 31 -23.18 -16.32 8.62
C ASN A 31 -24.53 -16.99 8.28
N GLY A 32 -25.10 -16.74 7.09
CA GLY A 32 -26.40 -17.26 6.66
C GLY A 32 -26.43 -18.75 6.28
N MET A 33 -25.31 -19.47 6.35
CA MET A 33 -25.26 -20.89 5.96
C MET A 33 -24.18 -21.67 6.72
N ILE A 34 -24.23 -21.63 8.05
CA ILE A 34 -23.59 -22.69 8.85
C ILE A 34 -24.73 -23.54 9.44
N SER A 35 -25.28 -24.40 8.58
CA SER A 35 -26.01 -25.58 9.02
C SER A 35 -25.01 -26.52 9.69
N ILE A 36 -24.90 -26.45 11.02
CA ILE A 36 -24.21 -27.47 11.80
C ILE A 36 -25.11 -28.71 11.74
N SER A 37 -24.84 -29.61 10.79
CA SER A 37 -25.42 -30.95 10.77
C SER A 37 -25.05 -31.68 12.06
N PRO A 38 -26.02 -32.19 12.83
CA PRO A 38 -25.73 -33.05 13.96
C PRO A 38 -25.48 -34.47 13.44
N THR A 39 -24.21 -34.82 13.30
CA THR A 39 -23.73 -36.19 13.19
C THR A 39 -22.49 -36.22 14.08
N GLU A 40 -22.42 -36.99 15.15
CA GLU A 40 -22.94 -38.35 15.36
C GLU A 40 -23.42 -38.54 16.80
N ASN A 41 -24.51 -39.28 16.95
CA ASN A 41 -24.89 -39.91 18.20
C ASN A 41 -24.42 -41.37 18.10
N PRO A 42 -23.69 -41.89 19.11
CA PRO A 42 -24.02 -43.20 19.60
C PRO A 42 -24.60 -43.03 20.99
N ALA A 43 -25.87 -43.40 21.09
CA ALA A 43 -26.47 -43.81 22.34
C ALA A 43 -25.51 -44.79 23.04
N ASN A 44 -24.96 -44.37 24.17
CA ASN A 44 -24.69 -45.27 25.27
C ASN A 44 -25.18 -44.58 26.53
N GLU A 45 -26.16 -45.26 27.11
CA GLU A 45 -26.86 -44.93 28.32
C GLU A 45 -25.89 -44.71 29.47
N ASP A 46 -26.31 -43.83 30.37
CA ASP A 46 -26.01 -43.92 31.79
C ASP A 46 -24.54 -43.79 32.21
N LYS A 47 -24.08 -42.55 32.20
CA LYS A 47 -23.32 -42.03 33.35
C LYS A 47 -23.44 -40.51 33.34
N GLN A 48 -24.47 -40.03 34.03
CA GLN A 48 -24.28 -38.85 34.85
C GLN A 48 -22.99 -39.07 35.64
N VAL A 49 -21.87 -38.53 35.18
CA VAL A 49 -20.71 -38.30 36.05
C VAL A 49 -21.13 -37.13 36.94
N ILE A 50 -22.09 -37.39 37.83
CA ILE A 50 -22.10 -36.78 39.14
C ILE A 50 -20.84 -37.34 39.79
N MET A 51 -19.72 -36.71 39.48
CA MET A 51 -18.48 -36.90 40.21
C MET A 51 -18.88 -36.58 41.65
N ARG A 52 -18.95 -37.63 42.48
CA ARG A 52 -19.23 -37.50 43.90
C ARG A 52 -18.02 -36.78 44.49
N LEU A 53 -18.11 -35.45 44.50
CA LEU A 53 -17.11 -34.50 44.95
C LEU A 53 -16.96 -34.59 46.47
N ASP A 54 -16.30 -35.64 46.94
CA ASP A 54 -16.06 -35.86 48.38
C ASP A 54 -14.62 -35.50 48.79
N ASP A 55 -13.85 -34.80 47.95
CA ASP A 55 -12.52 -34.36 48.31
C ASP A 55 -12.16 -33.06 47.58
N GLY A 56 -12.08 -31.95 48.32
CA GLY A 56 -11.57 -30.65 47.85
C GLY A 56 -10.14 -30.67 47.26
N ARG A 57 -9.46 -31.84 47.32
CA ARG A 57 -8.13 -32.10 46.74
C ARG A 57 -8.06 -31.97 45.23
N TRP A 58 -9.15 -32.16 44.51
CA TRP A 58 -9.17 -32.05 43.03
C TRP A 58 -9.46 -30.63 42.54
N LEU A 59 -9.97 -29.74 43.41
CA LEU A 59 -10.37 -28.40 43.03
C LEU A 59 -9.19 -27.43 42.91
N GLN A 60 -8.24 -27.54 43.84
CA GLN A 60 -7.02 -26.71 43.86
C GLN A 60 -6.15 -26.86 42.58
N PRO A 61 -5.88 -28.06 42.04
CA PRO A 61 -5.11 -28.19 40.80
C PRO A 61 -5.88 -27.69 39.57
N ILE A 62 -7.21 -27.84 39.52
CA ILE A 62 -8.02 -27.33 38.40
C ILE A 62 -8.06 -25.80 38.38
N LEU A 63 -8.26 -25.16 39.54
CA LEU A 63 -8.20 -23.70 39.68
C LEU A 63 -6.79 -23.16 39.39
N GLY A 64 -5.76 -23.83 39.89
CA GLY A 64 -4.37 -23.47 39.62
C GLY A 64 -4.02 -23.56 38.13
N GLN A 65 -4.51 -24.60 37.44
CA GLN A 65 -4.31 -24.75 36.00
C GLN A 65 -5.05 -23.67 35.21
N ALA A 66 -6.30 -23.37 35.55
CA ALA A 66 -7.09 -22.33 34.87
C ALA A 66 -6.46 -20.93 35.01
N ILE A 67 -5.89 -20.59 36.17
CA ILE A 67 -5.17 -19.31 36.38
C ILE A 67 -3.91 -19.25 35.52
N VAL A 68 -3.16 -20.36 35.42
CA VAL A 68 -1.97 -20.42 34.56
C VAL A 68 -2.36 -20.30 33.08
N ASP A 69 -3.44 -20.97 32.67
CA ASP A 69 -3.95 -20.90 31.31
C ASP A 69 -4.42 -19.47 30.94
N GLU A 70 -5.02 -18.74 31.88
CA GLU A 70 -5.38 -17.32 31.74
C GLU A 70 -4.14 -16.42 31.53
N ASP A 71 -3.15 -16.49 32.42
CA ASP A 71 -1.90 -15.69 32.28
C ASP A 71 -1.15 -16.03 30.99
N LEU A 72 -1.13 -17.30 30.58
CA LEU A 72 -0.53 -17.70 29.30
C LEU A 72 -1.32 -17.17 28.10
N LEU A 73 -2.65 -17.18 28.15
CA LEU A 73 -3.52 -16.62 27.12
C LEU A 73 -3.28 -15.11 26.97
N ASP A 74 -3.27 -14.38 28.08
CA ASP A 74 -3.03 -12.92 28.13
C ASP A 74 -1.67 -12.55 27.55
N ARG A 75 -0.61 -13.27 27.94
CA ARG A 75 0.74 -13.03 27.42
C ARG A 75 0.83 -13.28 25.92
N ARG A 76 0.20 -14.36 25.44
CA ARG A 76 0.18 -14.68 24.00
C ARG A 76 -0.58 -13.62 23.22
N HIS A 77 -1.75 -13.20 23.70
CA HIS A 77 -2.54 -12.13 23.10
C HIS A 77 -1.75 -10.81 23.06
N ALA A 78 -1.17 -10.39 24.18
CA ALA A 78 -0.37 -9.18 24.26
C ALA A 78 0.82 -9.20 23.29
N ALA A 79 1.51 -10.34 23.15
CA ALA A 79 2.61 -10.50 22.20
C ALA A 79 2.14 -10.37 20.73
N VAL A 80 1.04 -11.02 20.37
CA VAL A 80 0.48 -10.96 19.01
C VAL A 80 -0.03 -9.56 18.67
N VAL A 81 -0.76 -8.92 19.60
CA VAL A 81 -1.25 -7.55 19.44
C VAL A 81 -0.09 -6.55 19.31
N SER A 82 0.96 -6.70 20.11
CA SER A 82 2.15 -5.86 20.02
C SER A 82 2.82 -5.96 18.65
N ASN A 83 3.02 -7.18 18.14
CA ASN A 83 3.59 -7.41 16.82
C ASN A 83 2.69 -6.82 15.70
N ALA A 84 1.38 -7.04 15.78
CA ALA A 84 0.43 -6.45 14.84
C ALA A 84 0.48 -4.92 14.83
N LYS A 85 0.60 -4.27 16.00
CA LYS A 85 0.77 -2.81 16.11
C LYS A 85 2.05 -2.32 15.44
N VAL A 86 3.18 -3.01 15.65
CA VAL A 86 4.45 -2.67 15.00
C VAL A 86 4.33 -2.79 13.48
N ARG A 87 3.73 -3.87 12.98
CA ARG A 87 3.51 -4.09 11.55
C ARG A 87 2.63 -3.00 10.93
N LEU A 88 1.53 -2.64 11.60
CA LEU A 88 0.61 -1.61 11.15
C LEU A 88 1.27 -0.23 11.15
N ALA A 89 2.06 0.09 12.19
CA ALA A 89 2.87 1.30 12.24
C ALA A 89 3.92 1.34 11.12
N GLY A 90 4.54 0.20 10.79
CA GLY A 90 5.47 0.06 9.68
C GLY A 90 4.82 0.38 8.34
N VAL A 91 3.70 -0.28 8.01
CA VAL A 91 2.96 -0.03 6.76
C VAL A 91 2.48 1.42 6.66
N ARG A 92 1.95 1.98 7.77
CA ARG A 92 1.56 3.39 7.83
C ARG A 92 2.75 4.32 7.61
N GLY A 93 3.89 4.03 8.22
CA GLY A 93 5.11 4.82 8.07
C GLY A 93 5.69 4.78 6.66
N GLU A 94 5.64 3.62 6.00
CA GLU A 94 6.00 3.48 4.58
C GLU A 94 5.08 4.32 3.69
N TYR A 95 3.77 4.22 3.90
CA TYR A 95 2.78 4.99 3.14
C TYR A 95 2.94 6.51 3.33
N ILE A 96 3.15 6.97 4.56
CA ILE A 96 3.40 8.39 4.87
C ILE A 96 4.71 8.87 4.23
N ARG A 97 5.79 8.07 4.31
CA ARG A 97 7.06 8.41 3.65
C ARG A 97 6.90 8.53 2.14
N TRP A 98 6.13 7.64 1.53
CA TRP A 98 5.85 7.69 0.11
C TRP A 98 5.02 8.94 -0.27
N GLN A 99 3.98 9.27 0.50
CA GLN A 99 3.20 10.50 0.29
C GLN A 99 4.03 11.77 0.45
N ASN A 100 4.98 11.76 1.38
CA ASN A 100 5.84 12.90 1.72
C ASN A 100 7.23 12.84 1.08
N ALA A 101 7.44 11.95 0.11
CA ALA A 101 8.74 11.83 -0.53
C ALA A 101 9.12 13.18 -1.18
N PRO A 102 10.38 13.64 -1.02
CA PRO A 102 10.85 14.79 -1.78
C PRO A 102 10.73 14.44 -3.26
N PHE A 103 10.07 15.31 -4.01
CA PHE A 103 9.52 15.03 -5.34
C PHE A 103 8.33 14.06 -5.27
N ARG A 104 7.12 14.62 -5.15
CA ARG A 104 5.87 13.86 -5.33
C ARG A 104 5.90 13.15 -6.68
N TYR A 105 5.08 12.11 -6.88
CA TYR A 105 5.15 11.28 -8.08
C TYR A 105 5.03 12.05 -9.43
N LEU A 106 4.49 13.28 -9.43
CA LEU A 106 4.47 14.17 -10.60
C LEU A 106 5.54 15.26 -10.61
N ASP A 107 6.23 15.53 -9.50
CA ASP A 107 7.18 16.64 -9.39
C ASP A 107 8.42 16.42 -10.25
N SER A 108 8.91 15.18 -10.36
CA SER A 108 10.00 14.82 -11.26
C SER A 108 9.61 15.03 -12.73
N ILE A 109 8.37 14.72 -13.09
CA ILE A 109 7.81 14.94 -14.43
C ILE A 109 7.66 16.43 -14.69
N ARG A 110 7.18 17.19 -13.71
CA ARG A 110 7.06 18.65 -13.79
C ARG A 110 8.42 19.29 -13.98
N LEU A 111 9.43 18.89 -13.21
CA LEU A 111 10.80 19.36 -13.36
C LEU A 111 11.34 19.03 -14.76
N SER A 112 11.18 17.77 -15.21
CA SER A 112 11.59 17.38 -16.56
C SER A 112 10.88 18.18 -17.65
N ALA A 113 9.59 18.49 -17.48
CA ALA A 113 8.84 19.33 -18.41
C ALA A 113 9.28 20.78 -18.42
N MET A 114 9.63 21.34 -17.26
CA MET A 114 10.18 22.70 -17.18
C MET A 114 11.52 22.83 -17.91
N TRP A 115 12.34 21.78 -17.90
CA TRP A 115 13.67 21.79 -18.53
C TRP A 115 13.68 21.26 -19.97
N ALA A 116 12.58 20.69 -20.46
CA ALA A 116 12.54 20.02 -21.76
C ALA A 116 12.93 20.93 -22.94
N GLU A 117 12.38 22.14 -23.00
CA GLU A 117 12.71 23.10 -24.06
C GLU A 117 14.15 23.64 -23.93
N PRO A 118 14.61 24.13 -22.76
CA PRO A 118 16.01 24.52 -22.56
C PRO A 118 17.03 23.42 -22.88
N ASP A 119 16.76 22.19 -22.44
CA ASP A 119 17.64 21.03 -22.68
C ASP A 119 17.66 20.68 -24.17
N HIS A 120 16.50 20.74 -24.84
CA HIS A 120 16.42 20.52 -26.28
C HIS A 120 17.21 21.59 -27.05
N ALA A 121 17.03 22.86 -26.71
CA ALA A 121 17.76 23.96 -27.34
C ALA A 121 19.28 23.79 -27.14
N THR A 122 19.72 23.44 -25.94
CA THR A 122 21.13 23.18 -25.63
C THR A 122 21.67 22.01 -26.45
N ARG A 123 20.90 20.91 -26.55
CA ARG A 123 21.26 19.74 -27.35
C ARG A 123 21.37 20.07 -28.84
N VAL A 124 20.42 20.84 -29.36
CA VAL A 124 20.46 21.33 -30.76
C VAL A 124 21.73 22.15 -30.98
N GLN A 125 22.03 23.13 -30.13
CA GLN A 125 23.23 23.95 -30.26
C GLN A 125 24.53 23.12 -30.23
N ALA A 126 24.61 22.13 -29.33
CA ALA A 126 25.75 21.21 -29.27
C ALA A 126 25.92 20.41 -30.57
N VAL A 127 24.82 19.87 -31.12
CA VAL A 127 24.84 19.13 -32.40
C VAL A 127 25.22 20.04 -33.57
N MET A 128 24.71 21.27 -33.60
CA MET A 128 25.02 22.27 -34.62
C MET A 128 26.50 22.66 -34.59
N GLY A 129 27.04 22.98 -33.41
CA GLY A 129 28.45 23.30 -33.24
C GLY A 129 29.36 22.14 -33.66
N HIS A 130 29.00 20.90 -33.29
CA HIS A 130 29.76 19.73 -33.71
C HIS A 130 29.69 19.50 -35.22
N ALA A 131 28.52 19.69 -35.84
CA ALA A 131 28.36 19.57 -37.28
C ALA A 131 29.20 20.60 -38.05
N ILE A 132 29.23 21.85 -37.59
CA ILE A 132 30.08 22.92 -38.16
C ILE A 132 31.55 22.53 -38.08
N VAL A 133 32.02 22.09 -36.91
CA VAL A 133 33.42 21.65 -36.74
C VAL A 133 33.77 20.51 -37.69
N GLN A 134 32.91 19.49 -37.81
CA GLN A 134 33.11 18.37 -38.74
C GLN A 134 33.05 18.79 -40.21
N PHE A 135 32.20 19.76 -40.56
CA PHE A 135 32.14 20.32 -41.91
C PHE A 135 33.43 21.04 -42.25
N THR A 136 33.89 21.95 -41.38
CA THR A 136 35.13 22.71 -41.57
C THR A 136 36.35 21.81 -41.66
N GLN A 137 36.46 20.79 -40.79
CA GLN A 137 37.55 19.81 -40.86
C GLN A 137 37.60 19.10 -42.23
N ARG A 138 36.44 18.69 -42.75
CA ARG A 138 36.34 18.08 -44.09
C ARG A 138 36.65 19.08 -45.21
N GLY A 139 36.23 20.35 -45.07
CA GLY A 139 36.53 21.41 -46.02
C GLY A 139 38.03 21.67 -46.17
N VAL A 140 38.75 21.74 -45.04
CA VAL A 140 40.22 21.90 -44.99
C VAL A 140 40.92 20.69 -45.63
N GLN A 141 40.48 19.47 -45.32
CA GLN A 141 41.10 18.25 -45.87
C GLN A 141 40.90 18.10 -47.38
N ASN A 142 39.83 18.66 -47.94
CA ASN A 142 39.49 18.56 -49.36
C ASN A 142 39.91 19.80 -50.17
N ASP A 143 40.68 20.72 -49.58
CA ASP A 143 41.13 21.98 -50.20
C ASP A 143 39.97 22.84 -50.75
N MET A 144 38.77 22.73 -50.15
CA MET A 144 37.56 23.44 -50.57
C MET A 144 37.51 24.90 -50.11
N LEU A 145 38.60 25.40 -49.51
CA LEU A 145 38.69 26.73 -48.89
C LEU A 145 39.74 27.62 -49.59
N SER A 146 40.14 27.26 -50.81
CA SER A 146 41.30 27.84 -51.51
C SER A 146 40.97 29.07 -52.36
N SER A 147 39.71 29.26 -52.76
CA SER A 147 39.25 30.45 -53.47
C SER A 147 38.03 31.09 -52.80
N GLU A 148 37.85 32.40 -52.97
CA GLU A 148 36.75 33.15 -52.35
C GLU A 148 35.35 32.66 -52.81
N GLY A 149 35.24 32.21 -54.07
CA GLY A 149 34.01 31.58 -54.58
C GLY A 149 33.73 30.21 -53.96
N ASP A 150 34.77 29.38 -53.78
CA ASP A 150 34.63 28.06 -53.16
C ASP A 150 34.26 28.16 -51.67
N ILE A 151 34.78 29.17 -50.96
CA ILE A 151 34.44 29.45 -49.56
C ILE A 151 32.97 29.85 -49.40
N LEU A 152 32.44 30.71 -50.29
CA LEU A 152 31.04 31.14 -50.23
C LEU A 152 30.09 29.96 -50.46
N ASP A 153 30.34 29.16 -51.49
CA ASP A 153 29.58 27.95 -51.81
C ASP A 153 29.68 26.89 -50.70
N PHE A 154 30.88 26.71 -50.13
CA PHE A 154 31.10 25.83 -49.00
C PHE A 154 30.30 26.27 -47.77
N ASN A 155 30.35 27.55 -47.42
CA ASN A 155 29.62 28.11 -46.28
C ASN A 155 28.11 28.00 -46.48
N ALA A 156 27.60 28.29 -47.68
CA ALA A 156 26.18 28.12 -47.99
C ALA A 156 25.72 26.67 -47.77
N ARG A 157 26.46 25.69 -48.33
CA ARG A 157 26.16 24.26 -48.14
C ARG A 157 26.23 23.81 -46.69
N MET A 158 27.20 24.32 -45.94
CA MET A 158 27.32 24.04 -44.51
C MET A 158 26.11 24.58 -43.75
N ILE A 159 25.75 25.86 -43.96
CA ILE A 159 24.60 26.50 -43.31
C ILE A 159 23.32 25.72 -43.62
N ASP A 160 23.06 25.43 -44.90
CA ASP A 160 21.84 24.73 -45.33
C ASP A 160 21.72 23.34 -44.69
N GLN A 161 22.80 22.55 -44.69
CA GLN A 161 22.77 21.21 -44.12
C GLN A 161 22.65 21.22 -42.61
N THR A 162 23.28 22.19 -41.95
CA THR A 162 23.25 22.32 -40.50
C THR A 162 21.84 22.80 -40.09
N ASP A 163 21.24 23.76 -40.80
CA ASP A 163 19.87 24.21 -40.55
C ASP A 163 18.83 23.11 -40.84
N ALA A 164 18.98 22.34 -41.92
CA ALA A 164 18.13 21.17 -42.19
C ALA A 164 18.23 20.11 -41.08
N ARG A 165 19.37 20.00 -40.39
CA ARG A 165 19.52 19.11 -39.23
C ARG A 165 18.82 19.67 -38.01
N ARG A 166 18.94 20.97 -37.75
CA ARG A 166 18.18 21.67 -36.70
C ARG A 166 16.68 21.46 -36.88
N GLN A 167 16.15 21.78 -38.05
CA GLN A 167 14.71 21.68 -38.34
C GLN A 167 14.17 20.27 -38.12
N ARG A 168 14.93 19.23 -38.49
CA ARG A 168 14.56 17.83 -38.21
C ARG A 168 14.50 17.54 -36.72
N MET A 169 15.50 17.98 -35.95
CA MET A 169 15.50 17.80 -34.50
C MET A 169 14.35 18.54 -33.82
N ASP A 170 14.04 19.75 -34.27
CA ASP A 170 12.93 20.56 -33.76
C ASP A 170 11.59 19.88 -34.08
N ALA A 171 11.41 19.39 -35.30
CA ALA A 171 10.21 18.65 -35.70
C ALA A 171 10.04 17.35 -34.91
N GLU A 172 11.10 16.55 -34.76
CA GLU A 172 11.09 15.33 -33.95
C GLU A 172 10.73 15.63 -32.49
N PHE A 173 11.28 16.71 -31.91
CA PHE A 173 10.95 17.13 -30.56
C PHE A 173 9.45 17.46 -30.44
N LEU A 174 8.92 18.32 -31.32
CA LEU A 174 7.51 18.72 -31.30
C LEU A 174 6.55 17.54 -31.44
N VAL A 175 6.88 16.56 -32.30
CA VAL A 175 6.04 15.37 -32.53
C VAL A 175 5.98 14.46 -31.30
N HIS A 176 7.09 14.28 -30.60
CA HIS A 176 7.17 13.28 -29.53
C HIS A 176 7.00 13.86 -28.13
N TRP A 177 7.24 15.17 -27.94
CA TRP A 177 7.28 15.80 -26.63
C TRP A 177 6.01 15.57 -25.82
N GLN A 178 4.85 15.96 -26.37
CA GLN A 178 3.57 15.87 -25.67
C GLN A 178 3.18 14.41 -25.38
N ALA A 179 3.44 13.49 -26.32
CA ALA A 179 3.15 12.08 -26.14
C ALA A 179 4.05 11.44 -25.06
N ASN A 180 5.32 11.82 -25.00
CA ASN A 180 6.25 11.36 -23.97
C ASN A 180 5.85 11.88 -22.58
N LEU A 181 5.50 13.16 -22.48
CA LEU A 181 5.00 13.76 -21.25
C LEU A 181 3.71 13.06 -20.78
N GLY A 182 2.77 12.82 -21.70
CA GLY A 182 1.52 12.09 -21.41
C GLY A 182 1.80 10.69 -20.88
N ARG A 183 2.68 9.91 -21.53
CA ARG A 183 3.08 8.57 -21.06
C ARG A 183 3.74 8.61 -19.68
N ALA A 184 4.60 9.59 -19.42
CA ALA A 184 5.22 9.76 -18.11
C ALA A 184 4.18 10.04 -17.01
N ILE A 185 3.22 10.95 -17.26
CA ILE A 185 2.14 11.27 -16.33
C ILE A 185 1.28 10.04 -16.04
N VAL A 186 0.86 9.32 -17.09
CA VAL A 186 0.04 8.12 -16.95
C VAL A 186 0.80 7.05 -16.17
N GLY A 187 2.05 6.77 -16.52
CA GLY A 187 2.87 5.77 -15.84
C GLY A 187 3.09 6.11 -14.36
N ALA A 188 3.39 7.36 -14.03
CA ALA A 188 3.55 7.78 -12.64
C ALA A 188 2.23 7.74 -11.86
N THR A 189 1.12 8.06 -12.51
CA THR A 189 -0.22 7.95 -11.89
C THR A 189 -0.57 6.49 -11.62
N GLN A 190 -0.32 5.59 -12.57
CA GLN A 190 -0.54 4.15 -12.41
C GLN A 190 0.31 3.59 -11.26
N ALA A 191 1.62 3.88 -11.25
CA ALA A 191 2.50 3.47 -10.16
C ALA A 191 2.02 4.00 -8.79
N SER A 192 1.53 5.24 -8.75
CA SER A 192 0.96 5.86 -7.55
C SER A 192 -0.31 5.13 -7.06
N THR A 193 -1.19 4.73 -7.99
CA THR A 193 -2.38 3.95 -7.66
C THR A 193 -2.03 2.54 -7.17
N GLU A 194 -1.04 1.87 -7.77
CA GLU A 194 -0.58 0.54 -7.36
C GLU A 194 -0.01 0.55 -5.94
N VAL A 195 0.86 1.51 -5.61
CA VAL A 195 1.42 1.66 -4.27
C VAL A 195 0.32 1.91 -3.24
N SER A 196 -0.66 2.75 -3.58
CA SER A 196 -1.80 3.04 -2.70
C SER A 196 -2.68 1.81 -2.48
N ALA A 197 -2.97 1.04 -3.53
CA ALA A 197 -3.75 -0.19 -3.45
C ALA A 197 -3.04 -1.25 -2.58
N LEU A 198 -1.73 -1.44 -2.79
CA LEU A 198 -0.92 -2.37 -1.99
C LEU A 198 -0.88 -1.95 -0.51
N ALA A 199 -0.77 -0.65 -0.22
CA ALA A 199 -0.83 -0.16 1.15
C ALA A 199 -2.20 -0.43 1.80
N GLN A 200 -3.29 -0.20 1.06
CA GLN A 200 -4.65 -0.48 1.53
C GLN A 200 -4.86 -1.98 1.79
N GLU A 201 -4.38 -2.85 0.90
CA GLU A 201 -4.45 -4.30 1.07
C GLU A 201 -3.71 -4.76 2.33
N ARG A 202 -2.47 -4.29 2.52
CA ARG A 202 -1.65 -4.62 3.70
C ARG A 202 -2.27 -4.13 5.00
N LEU A 203 -2.84 -2.92 5.02
CA LEU A 203 -3.55 -2.38 6.17
C LEU A 203 -4.82 -3.18 6.46
N GLY A 204 -5.63 -3.48 5.43
CA GLY A 204 -6.84 -4.28 5.57
C GLY A 204 -6.54 -5.68 6.10
N SER A 205 -5.53 -6.35 5.54
CA SER A 205 -5.07 -7.66 6.00
C SER A 205 -4.62 -7.63 7.47
N ALA A 206 -3.84 -6.62 7.88
CA ALA A 206 -3.40 -6.47 9.26
C ALA A 206 -4.57 -6.23 10.23
N ILE A 207 -5.59 -5.45 9.82
CA ILE A 207 -6.79 -5.21 10.62
C ILE A 207 -7.60 -6.50 10.79
N ILE A 208 -7.80 -7.28 9.71
CA ILE A 208 -8.50 -8.58 9.78
C ILE A 208 -7.73 -9.55 10.69
N GLN A 209 -6.41 -9.62 10.58
CA GLN A 209 -5.58 -10.45 11.46
C GLN A 209 -5.72 -10.04 12.93
N LEU A 210 -5.73 -8.74 13.22
CA LEU A 210 -5.94 -8.26 14.60
C LEU A 210 -7.34 -8.60 15.12
N ALA A 211 -8.38 -8.41 14.30
CA ALA A 211 -9.75 -8.70 14.67
C ALA A 211 -9.99 -10.20 14.93
N THR A 212 -9.41 -11.06 14.09
CA THR A 212 -9.50 -12.53 14.26
C THR A 212 -8.78 -12.99 15.52
N VAL A 213 -7.59 -12.46 15.81
CA VAL A 213 -6.87 -12.74 17.07
C VAL A 213 -7.65 -12.25 18.28
N GLN A 214 -8.23 -11.04 18.22
CA GLN A 214 -9.05 -10.51 19.30
C GLN A 214 -10.28 -11.38 19.56
N SER A 215 -11.00 -11.77 18.50
CA SER A 215 -12.18 -12.63 18.62
C SER A 215 -11.82 -14.00 19.21
N ALA A 216 -10.70 -14.61 18.80
CA ALA A 216 -10.24 -15.88 19.36
C ALA A 216 -9.88 -15.76 20.84
N TYR A 217 -9.25 -14.64 21.24
CA TYR A 217 -8.96 -14.34 22.64
C TYR A 217 -10.24 -14.17 23.45
N ASP A 218 -11.21 -13.39 22.97
CA ASP A 218 -12.47 -13.15 23.69
C ASP A 218 -13.22 -14.48 23.95
N VAL A 219 -13.23 -15.39 22.96
CA VAL A 219 -13.83 -16.73 23.09
C VAL A 219 -13.07 -17.58 24.11
N ALA A 220 -11.74 -17.64 24.03
CA ALA A 220 -10.92 -18.44 24.94
C ALA A 220 -10.99 -17.91 26.39
N HIS A 221 -10.95 -16.59 26.55
CA HIS A 221 -11.07 -15.93 27.84
C HIS A 221 -12.45 -16.18 28.46
N ALA A 222 -13.53 -16.11 27.68
CA ALA A 222 -14.87 -16.44 28.17
C ALA A 222 -14.98 -17.89 28.67
N ALA A 223 -14.38 -18.85 27.96
CA ALA A 223 -14.38 -20.26 28.39
C ALA A 223 -13.60 -20.46 29.70
N ILE A 224 -12.44 -19.82 29.86
CA ILE A 224 -11.65 -19.87 31.11
C ILE A 224 -12.44 -19.26 32.27
N GLN A 225 -13.09 -18.12 32.06
CA GLN A 225 -13.94 -17.46 33.06
C GLN A 225 -15.15 -18.33 33.45
N GLU A 226 -15.76 -19.05 32.51
CA GLU A 226 -16.83 -20.01 32.81
C GLU A 226 -16.32 -21.15 33.69
N HIS A 227 -15.14 -21.72 33.38
CA HIS A 227 -14.54 -22.78 34.20
C HIS A 227 -14.15 -22.31 35.61
N LEU A 228 -13.58 -21.11 35.73
CA LEU A 228 -13.28 -20.48 37.03
C LEU A 228 -14.56 -20.21 37.82
N GLY A 229 -15.61 -19.68 37.18
CA GLY A 229 -16.92 -19.46 37.78
C GLY A 229 -17.58 -20.75 38.27
N ALA A 230 -17.53 -21.81 37.46
CA ALA A 230 -18.05 -23.13 37.83
C ALA A 230 -17.27 -23.74 39.01
N ALA A 231 -15.93 -23.65 38.98
CA ALA A 231 -15.08 -24.20 40.03
C ALA A 231 -15.23 -23.44 41.36
N THR A 232 -15.38 -22.12 41.34
CA THR A 232 -15.65 -21.30 42.54
C THR A 232 -17.06 -21.54 43.10
N ALA A 233 -18.07 -21.75 42.24
CA ALA A 233 -19.41 -22.15 42.67
C ALA A 233 -19.41 -23.53 43.35
N VAL A 234 -18.55 -24.45 42.90
CA VAL A 234 -18.34 -25.75 43.56
C VAL A 234 -17.59 -25.60 44.88
N ALA A 235 -16.54 -24.76 44.94
CA ALA A 235 -15.79 -24.46 46.17
C ALA A 235 -16.72 -23.95 47.29
N THR A 236 -17.55 -22.96 46.95
CA THR A 236 -18.49 -22.32 47.87
C THR A 236 -19.58 -23.28 48.36
N ARG A 237 -20.09 -24.16 47.48
CA ARG A 237 -21.03 -25.22 47.87
C ARG A 237 -20.41 -26.26 48.80
N LEU A 238 -19.12 -26.56 48.64
CA LEU A 238 -18.39 -27.53 49.46
C LEU A 238 -17.88 -26.95 50.81
N LYS A 239 -18.08 -25.65 51.08
CA LYS A 239 -17.58 -24.94 52.28
C LYS A 239 -16.07 -25.11 52.50
N LEU A 240 -15.29 -25.10 51.41
CA LEU A 240 -13.86 -24.78 51.45
C LEU A 240 -13.68 -23.27 51.56
#